data_AF-A0A521M8N5-F1
#
_entry.id   AF-A0A521M8N5-F1
#
_cell.length_a   1.000
_cell.length_b   1.000
_cell.length_c   1.000
_cell.angle_alpha   90.00
_cell.angle_beta   90.00
_cell.angle_gamma   90.00
#
_symmetry.space_group_name_H-M   'P 1'
#
loop_
_entity.id
_entity.type
_entity.pdbx_description
1 polymer ?
#
loop_
_entity_poly.entity_id
_entity_poly.type
_entity_poly.pdbx_seq_one_letter_code
_entity_poly.pdbx_strand_id
1 'polypeptide(L)'
;MIRPVVLAPVPCVHLESASSVPGLGASVFFGSSHEADPPLPIGVPVFIYASIPPHALFRPGQYSWTGTLGSVVRAVPSGPRAGKCPDPARRPPTAEAKDGPFLYFWEVQGLEQMATPRGLADFKSKTSINEVPRWPVVGELDY
;
A
#
# COMPACT_ATOMS: atom_id res chain seq x y z
N MET A 1 -6.67 8.39 -21.25
CA MET A 1 -6.08 9.62 -20.63
C MET A 1 -5.12 9.15 -19.55
N ILE A 2 -3.84 9.53 -19.62
CA ILE A 2 -2.82 9.07 -18.66
C ILE A 2 -3.02 9.76 -17.30
N ARG A 3 -3.15 8.96 -16.23
CA ARG A 3 -3.29 9.45 -14.85
C ARG A 3 -2.21 8.86 -13.94
N PRO A 4 -1.65 9.64 -13.01
CA PRO A 4 -0.76 9.10 -11.98
C PRO A 4 -1.53 8.15 -11.06
N VAL A 5 -0.85 7.08 -10.63
CA VAL A 5 -1.35 6.09 -9.68
C VAL A 5 -0.22 5.68 -8.74
N VAL A 6 -0.55 5.05 -7.62
CA VAL A 6 0.45 4.40 -6.74
C VAL A 6 0.34 2.89 -6.91
N LEU A 7 1.48 2.25 -7.12
CA LEU A 7 1.61 0.79 -7.13
C LEU A 7 2.32 0.37 -5.85
N ALA A 8 1.74 -0.53 -5.06
CA ALA A 8 2.33 -0.91 -3.78
C ALA A 8 2.25 -2.42 -3.49
N PRO A 9 3.32 -3.02 -2.93
CA PRO A 9 3.21 -4.27 -2.21
C PRO A 9 2.58 -4.08 -0.83
N VAL A 10 1.73 -5.01 -0.43
CA VAL A 10 1.34 -5.17 0.98
C VAL A 10 1.39 -6.65 1.35
N PRO A 11 2.05 -7.03 2.46
CA PRO A 11 2.07 -8.41 2.93
C PRO A 11 0.66 -9.01 3.03
N CYS A 12 0.50 -10.25 2.56
CA CYS A 12 -0.80 -10.89 2.46
C CYS A 12 -1.60 -10.87 3.77
N VAL A 13 -0.94 -11.12 4.89
CA VAL A 13 -1.53 -11.11 6.24
C VAL A 13 -2.05 -9.74 6.69
N HIS A 14 -1.54 -8.65 6.12
CA HIS A 14 -2.02 -7.30 6.42
C HIS A 14 -3.23 -6.94 5.58
N LEU A 15 -3.31 -7.41 4.33
CA LEU A 15 -4.51 -7.25 3.50
C LEU A 15 -5.69 -8.02 4.07
N GLU A 16 -5.48 -9.28 4.44
CA GLU A 16 -6.51 -10.11 5.10
C GLU A 16 -6.94 -9.49 6.43
N SER A 17 -5.99 -8.98 7.22
CA SER A 17 -6.31 -8.27 8.46
C SER A 17 -7.04 -6.95 8.21
N ALA A 18 -6.74 -6.21 7.14
CA ALA A 18 -7.42 -4.97 6.82
C ALA A 18 -8.85 -5.21 6.35
N SER A 19 -9.10 -6.30 5.61
CA SER A 19 -10.43 -6.63 5.09
C SER A 19 -11.36 -7.28 6.10
N SER A 20 -10.81 -7.94 7.12
CA SER A 20 -11.59 -8.63 8.16
C SER A 20 -11.95 -7.74 9.36
N VAL A 21 -11.21 -6.64 9.60
CA VAL A 21 -11.46 -5.74 10.73
C VAL A 21 -12.46 -4.64 10.33
N PRO A 22 -13.58 -4.49 11.05
CA PRO A 22 -14.55 -3.44 10.77
C PRO A 22 -13.91 -2.03 10.78
N GLY A 23 -14.22 -1.24 9.76
CA GLY A 23 -13.76 0.14 9.63
C GLY A 23 -12.41 0.33 8.92
N LEU A 24 -11.50 -0.66 8.95
CA LEU A 24 -10.21 -0.53 8.25
C LEU A 24 -10.36 -0.46 6.72
N GLY A 25 -11.39 -1.11 6.15
CA GLY A 25 -11.73 -0.94 4.74
C GLY A 25 -12.06 0.51 4.35
N ALA A 26 -12.60 1.32 5.27
CA ALA A 26 -12.87 2.73 4.98
C ALA A 26 -11.58 3.56 4.97
N SER A 27 -10.64 3.26 5.86
CA SER A 27 -9.34 3.94 5.92
C SER A 27 -8.30 3.12 6.69
N VAL A 28 -7.19 2.80 6.04
CA VAL A 28 -6.10 1.98 6.60
C VAL A 28 -4.73 2.51 6.21
N PHE A 29 -3.79 2.46 7.16
CA PHE A 29 -2.38 2.78 6.95
C PHE A 29 -1.54 1.53 6.70
N PHE A 30 -0.69 1.61 5.69
CA PHE A 30 0.41 0.67 5.46
C PHE A 30 1.75 1.38 5.60
N GLY A 31 2.78 0.65 6.06
CA GLY A 31 4.11 1.21 6.30
C GLY A 31 5.05 1.07 5.09
N SER A 32 6.05 1.94 5.01
CA SER A 32 7.20 1.77 4.12
C SER A 32 8.51 2.17 4.80
N SER A 33 9.55 1.36 4.56
CA SER A 33 10.92 1.62 5.01
C SER A 33 11.77 2.31 3.93
N HIS A 34 11.19 2.57 2.75
CA HIS A 34 11.85 3.23 1.62
C HIS A 34 11.08 4.49 1.25
N GLU A 35 11.76 5.65 1.30
CA GLU A 35 11.19 6.91 0.82
C GLU A 35 10.78 6.77 -0.65
N ALA A 36 9.56 7.23 -0.96
CA ALA A 36 9.10 7.27 -2.33
C ALA A 36 9.77 8.45 -3.04
N ASP A 37 10.42 8.17 -4.17
CA ASP A 37 10.98 9.17 -5.06
C ASP A 37 10.45 8.90 -6.49
N PRO A 38 9.56 9.75 -7.03
CA PRO A 38 9.03 10.98 -6.42
C PRO A 38 8.08 10.71 -5.23
N PRO A 39 7.76 11.73 -4.40
CA PRO A 39 6.79 11.61 -3.33
C PRO A 39 5.43 11.10 -3.82
N LEU A 40 4.75 10.29 -3.00
CA LEU A 40 3.45 9.73 -3.35
C LEU A 40 2.37 10.83 -3.50
N PRO A 41 1.69 10.94 -4.64
CA PRO A 41 0.72 12.00 -4.87
C PRO A 41 -0.62 11.71 -4.18
N ILE A 42 -1.05 12.56 -3.26
CA ILE A 42 -2.34 12.42 -2.57
C ILE A 42 -3.51 12.54 -3.56
N GLY A 43 -4.60 11.80 -3.30
CA GLY A 43 -5.83 11.84 -4.09
C GLY A 43 -5.80 10.99 -5.36
N VAL A 44 -4.76 10.19 -5.57
CA VAL A 44 -4.67 9.27 -6.72
C VAL A 44 -5.11 7.85 -6.35
N PRO A 45 -5.53 7.04 -7.34
CA PRO A 45 -5.78 5.62 -7.13
C PRO A 45 -4.52 4.88 -6.67
N VAL A 46 -4.69 3.97 -5.71
CA VAL A 46 -3.67 3.01 -5.30
C VAL A 46 -4.06 1.64 -5.85
N PHE A 47 -3.07 0.92 -6.37
CA PHE A 47 -3.19 -0.47 -6.77
C PHE A 47 -2.24 -1.29 -5.93
N ILE A 48 -2.78 -2.30 -5.24
CA ILE A 48 -2.05 -3.10 -4.28
C ILE A 48 -2.03 -4.55 -4.73
N TYR A 49 -0.84 -5.15 -4.70
CA TYR A 49 -0.69 -6.59 -4.84
C TYR A 49 -0.30 -7.21 -3.49
N ALA A 50 -0.77 -8.42 -3.23
CA ALA A 50 -0.44 -9.13 -2.01
C ALA A 50 0.96 -9.74 -2.12
N SER A 51 1.85 -9.30 -1.23
CA SER A 51 3.26 -9.68 -1.18
C SER A 51 3.54 -10.69 -0.07
N ILE A 52 4.73 -11.30 -0.09
CA ILE A 52 5.23 -12.29 0.88
C ILE A 52 4.44 -13.63 0.88
N PRO A 53 5.06 -14.73 0.41
CA PRO A 53 4.52 -16.08 0.53
C PRO A 53 4.83 -16.71 1.91
N PRO A 54 4.22 -17.86 2.25
CA PRO A 54 3.14 -18.56 1.53
C PRO A 54 1.76 -18.02 1.92
N HIS A 55 0.92 -17.67 0.94
CA HIS A 55 -0.47 -17.25 1.17
C HIS A 55 -1.32 -17.38 -0.10
N ALA A 56 -2.64 -17.64 0.01
CA ALA A 56 -3.53 -17.78 -1.14
C ALA A 56 -3.64 -16.50 -1.99
N LEU A 57 -3.57 -15.34 -1.34
CA LEU A 57 -3.55 -14.03 -2.00
C LEU A 57 -2.24 -13.74 -2.75
N PHE A 58 -1.15 -14.48 -2.48
CA PHE A 58 0.18 -14.17 -3.02
C PHE A 58 0.23 -14.27 -4.55
N ARG A 59 0.24 -13.10 -5.18
CA ARG A 59 0.25 -12.91 -6.64
C ARG A 59 1.09 -11.67 -6.99
N PRO A 60 2.44 -11.76 -6.93
CA PRO A 60 3.30 -10.61 -7.20
C PRO A 60 3.04 -10.05 -8.60
N GLY A 61 2.88 -8.73 -8.71
CA GLY A 61 2.61 -8.05 -9.98
C GLY A 61 1.16 -8.17 -10.49
N GLN A 62 0.27 -8.87 -9.78
CA GLN A 62 -1.17 -8.80 -9.99
C GLN A 62 -1.83 -7.97 -8.91
N TYR A 63 -2.21 -6.76 -9.28
CA TYR A 63 -2.87 -5.81 -8.41
C TYR A 63 -4.35 -6.16 -8.33
N SER A 64 -4.73 -6.71 -7.17
CA SER A 64 -6.06 -7.24 -6.89
C SER A 64 -6.84 -6.41 -5.88
N TRP A 65 -6.21 -5.37 -5.33
CA TRP A 65 -6.77 -4.46 -4.35
C TRP A 65 -6.59 -3.02 -4.81
N THR A 66 -7.55 -2.17 -4.47
CA THR A 66 -7.50 -0.74 -4.80
C THR A 66 -8.08 0.13 -3.69
N GLY A 67 -7.96 1.44 -3.87
CA GLY A 67 -8.45 2.49 -3.00
C GLY A 67 -7.88 3.84 -3.46
N THR A 68 -8.04 4.87 -2.63
CA THR A 68 -7.48 6.21 -2.90
C THR A 68 -6.40 6.54 -1.88
N LEU A 69 -5.27 7.10 -2.32
CA LEU A 69 -4.22 7.56 -1.43
C LEU A 69 -4.71 8.81 -0.66
N GLY A 70 -5.04 8.65 0.62
CA GLY A 70 -5.65 9.71 1.43
C GLY A 70 -4.63 10.66 2.06
N SER A 71 -3.57 10.12 2.67
CA SER A 71 -2.53 10.87 3.36
C SER A 71 -1.23 10.10 3.45
N VAL A 72 -0.12 10.81 3.65
CA VAL A 72 1.19 10.22 3.97
C VAL A 72 1.70 10.89 5.23
N VAL A 73 1.95 10.09 6.27
CA VAL A 73 2.36 10.59 7.59
C VAL A 73 3.70 9.99 7.99
N ARG A 74 4.57 10.79 8.61
CA ARG A 74 5.82 10.29 9.16
C ARG A 74 5.53 9.30 10.29
N ALA A 75 6.39 8.28 10.42
CA ALA A 75 6.37 7.42 11.57
C ALA A 75 6.65 8.20 12.87
N VAL A 76 6.22 7.66 14.00
CA VAL A 76 6.53 8.25 15.31
C VAL A 76 8.05 8.41 15.45
N PRO A 77 8.58 9.62 15.71
CA PRO A 77 10.01 9.91 15.56
C PRO A 77 10.87 9.36 16.71
N SER A 78 10.32 9.23 17.92
CA SER A 78 11.09 8.85 19.11
C SER A 78 10.21 8.20 20.19
N GLY A 79 10.87 7.63 21.20
CA GLY A 79 10.22 6.98 22.33
C GLY A 79 9.82 5.52 22.08
N PRO A 80 9.01 4.92 22.97
CA PRO A 80 8.69 3.49 22.93
C PRO A 80 7.97 3.04 21.64
N ARG A 81 7.33 3.95 20.93
CA ARG A 81 6.64 3.69 19.65
C ARG A 81 7.42 4.16 18.43
N ALA A 82 8.72 4.48 18.55
CA ALA A 82 9.52 4.95 17.42
C ALA A 82 9.40 4.01 16.20
N GLY A 83 9.15 4.59 15.02
CA GLY A 83 8.94 3.84 13.78
C GLY A 83 7.53 3.24 13.60
N LYS A 84 6.61 3.40 14.56
CA LYS A 84 5.22 2.93 14.45
C LYS A 84 4.30 3.99 13.83
N CYS A 85 3.10 3.56 13.46
CA CYS A 85 2.08 4.45 12.91
C CYS A 85 1.57 5.41 14.00
N PRO A 86 1.48 6.72 13.72
CA PRO A 86 0.92 7.68 14.68
C PRO A 86 -0.50 7.31 15.14
N ASP A 87 -1.31 6.77 14.23
CA ASP A 87 -2.68 6.30 14.51
C ASP A 87 -2.78 4.77 14.46
N PRO A 88 -2.62 4.06 15.59
CA PRO A 88 -2.68 2.60 15.61
C PRO A 88 -4.07 2.03 15.31
N ALA A 89 -5.15 2.80 15.50
CA ALA A 89 -6.51 2.32 15.27
C ALA A 89 -6.81 2.13 13.77
N ARG A 90 -6.05 2.82 12.92
CA ARG A 90 -6.15 2.74 11.46
C ARG A 90 -5.09 1.84 10.85
N ARG A 91 -4.50 0.95 11.63
CA ARG A 91 -3.50 -0.01 11.15
C ARG A 91 -4.01 -1.44 11.32
N PRO A 92 -3.70 -2.37 10.39
CA PRO A 92 -4.04 -3.77 10.60
C PRO A 92 -3.41 -4.28 11.91
N PRO A 93 -4.17 -4.92 12.82
CA PRO A 93 -3.63 -5.42 14.09
C PRO A 93 -2.39 -6.31 13.91
N THR A 94 -2.35 -7.09 12.82
CA THR A 94 -1.19 -7.93 12.50
C THR A 94 0.06 -7.09 12.18
N ALA A 95 -0.11 -5.95 11.50
CA ALA A 95 0.95 -5.02 11.14
C ALA A 95 1.44 -4.24 12.37
N GLU A 96 0.53 -3.69 13.18
CA GLU A 96 0.93 -2.92 14.36
C GLU A 96 1.74 -3.78 15.36
N ALA A 97 1.31 -5.03 15.55
CA ALA A 97 1.96 -5.94 16.48
C ALA A 97 3.30 -6.49 15.96
N LYS A 98 3.41 -6.85 14.67
CA LYS A 98 4.54 -7.64 14.16
C LYS A 98 5.56 -6.85 13.36
N ASP A 99 5.18 -5.71 12.77
CA ASP A 99 6.10 -4.98 11.92
C ASP A 99 7.23 -4.33 12.72
N GLY A 100 8.41 -4.28 12.10
CA GLY A 100 9.50 -3.43 12.54
C GLY A 100 9.22 -1.93 12.35
N PRO A 101 10.22 -1.08 12.59
CA PRO A 101 10.11 0.35 12.40
C PRO A 101 10.03 0.72 10.90
N PHE A 102 9.18 1.69 10.59
CA PHE A 102 9.02 2.29 9.26
C PHE A 102 9.44 3.77 9.24
N LEU A 103 9.63 4.31 8.04
CA LEU A 103 9.93 5.74 7.83
C LEU A 103 8.65 6.58 7.75
N TYR A 104 7.63 6.04 7.07
CA TYR A 104 6.33 6.68 6.92
C TYR A 104 5.23 5.65 6.74
N PHE A 105 4.00 6.13 6.85
CA PHE A 105 2.78 5.40 6.61
C PHE A 105 1.95 6.12 5.56
N TRP A 106 1.33 5.34 4.67
CA TRP A 106 0.48 5.84 3.60
C TRP A 106 -0.93 5.29 3.78
N GLU A 107 -1.91 6.18 3.80
CA GLU A 107 -3.33 5.87 3.98
C GLU A 107 -3.96 5.46 2.67
N VAL A 108 -4.71 4.37 2.71
CA VAL A 108 -5.63 3.94 1.66
C VAL A 108 -7.05 4.12 2.17
N GLN A 109 -7.81 4.95 1.47
CA GLN A 109 -9.24 5.15 1.69
C GLN A 109 -10.05 4.24 0.77
N GLY A 110 -11.12 3.65 1.29
CA GLY A 110 -11.98 2.74 0.54
C GLY A 110 -11.21 1.55 -0.02
N LEU A 111 -10.41 0.89 0.82
CA LEU A 111 -9.70 -0.33 0.46
C LEU A 111 -10.72 -1.41 0.06
N GLU A 112 -10.63 -1.85 -1.19
CA GLU A 112 -11.51 -2.89 -1.71
C GLU A 112 -10.75 -3.86 -2.62
N GLN A 113 -11.29 -5.07 -2.74
CA GLN A 113 -10.79 -6.06 -3.68
C GLN A 113 -11.44 -5.81 -5.05
N MET A 114 -10.62 -5.76 -6.10
CA MET A 114 -11.07 -5.52 -7.46
C MET A 114 -11.76 -6.76 -8.03
N ALA A 115 -12.87 -6.57 -8.73
CA ALA A 115 -13.54 -7.65 -9.47
C ALA A 115 -12.64 -8.26 -10.56
N THR A 116 -11.88 -7.40 -11.25
CA THR A 116 -10.91 -7.81 -12.28
C THR A 116 -9.53 -7.27 -11.89
N PRO A 117 -8.59 -8.13 -11.45
CA PRO A 117 -7.22 -7.72 -11.15
C PRO A 117 -6.51 -7.14 -12.37
N ARG A 118 -5.59 -6.20 -12.13
CA ARG A 118 -4.72 -5.60 -13.17
C ARG A 118 -3.31 -6.16 -13.09
N GLY A 119 -2.70 -6.41 -14.24
CA GLY A 119 -1.32 -6.87 -14.34
C GLY A 119 -0.34 -5.70 -14.33
N LEU A 120 0.92 -5.97 -14.01
CA LEU A 120 1.98 -4.96 -14.09
C LEU A 120 2.07 -4.29 -15.47
N ALA A 121 1.82 -5.04 -16.54
CA ALA A 121 1.84 -4.54 -17.92
C ALA A 121 0.76 -3.49 -18.22
N ASP A 122 -0.27 -3.37 -17.37
CA ASP A 122 -1.31 -2.34 -17.53
C ASP A 122 -0.80 -0.95 -17.11
N PHE A 123 0.34 -0.88 -16.42
CA PHE A 123 0.89 0.35 -15.86
C PHE A 123 2.16 0.77 -16.59
N LYS A 124 2.27 2.08 -16.85
CA LYS A 124 3.47 2.74 -17.36
C LYS A 124 4.22 3.38 -16.20
N SER A 125 5.51 3.63 -16.37
CA SER A 125 6.29 4.43 -15.42
C SER A 125 7.36 5.22 -16.17
N LYS A 126 7.62 6.45 -15.72
CA LYS A 126 8.72 7.27 -16.21
C LYS A 126 10.10 6.73 -15.79
N THR A 127 10.15 5.84 -14.80
CA THR A 127 11.39 5.23 -14.26
C THR A 127 11.56 3.75 -14.63
N SER A 128 10.77 3.23 -15.58
CA SER A 128 10.80 1.83 -16.05
C SER A 128 10.59 0.81 -14.92
N ILE A 129 9.34 0.51 -14.57
CA ILE A 129 9.02 -0.61 -13.69
C ILE A 129 9.09 -1.90 -14.53
N ASN A 130 10.29 -2.36 -14.84
CA ASN A 130 10.51 -3.67 -15.47
C ASN A 130 10.34 -4.82 -14.45
N GLU A 131 10.22 -4.49 -13.16
CA GLU A 131 10.13 -5.44 -12.05
C GLU A 131 8.98 -5.09 -11.13
N VAL A 132 8.38 -6.10 -10.50
CA VAL A 132 7.32 -5.88 -9.51
C VAL A 132 7.84 -5.00 -8.35
N PRO A 133 7.20 -3.86 -8.03
CA PRO A 133 7.68 -2.93 -7.01
C PRO A 133 7.80 -3.59 -5.64
N ARG A 134 8.93 -3.37 -4.94
CA ARG A 134 9.16 -3.86 -3.57
C ARG A 134 8.76 -2.87 -2.48
N TRP A 135 8.39 -1.66 -2.88
CA TRP A 135 7.86 -0.58 -2.05
C TRP A 135 6.85 0.24 -2.87
N PRO A 136 6.06 1.15 -2.25
CA PRO A 136 5.17 2.03 -2.98
C PRO A 136 5.92 2.89 -3.99
N VAL A 137 5.46 2.92 -5.24
CA VAL A 137 6.03 3.72 -6.32
C VAL A 137 4.94 4.44 -7.10
N VAL A 138 5.29 5.54 -7.75
CA VAL A 138 4.41 6.26 -8.66
C VAL A 138 4.46 5.61 -10.04
N GLY A 139 3.29 5.25 -10.57
CA GLY A 139 3.10 4.78 -11.93
C GLY A 139 2.09 5.65 -12.68
N GLU A 140 1.77 5.21 -13.88
CA GLU A 140 0.80 5.83 -14.78
C GLU A 140 -0.14 4.75 -15.32
N LEU A 141 -1.44 5.06 -15.39
CA LEU A 141 -2.43 4.17 -15.97
C LEU A 141 -3.17 4.91 -17.09
N ASP A 142 -3.32 4.23 -18.23
CA ASP A 142 -4.20 4.69 -19.31
C ASP A 142 -5.59 4.05 -19.14
N TYR A 143 -6.61 4.89 -19.19
CA TYR A 143 -8.02 4.52 -19.16
C TYR A 143 -8.63 4.74 -20.54
#